data_AF-A0A397W6I4-F1
#
_entry.id   AF-A0A397W6I4-F1
#
_cell.length_a   1.000
_cell.length_b   1.000
_cell.length_c   1.000
_cell.angle_alpha   90.00
_cell.angle_beta   90.00
_cell.angle_gamma   90.00
#
_symmetry.space_group_name_H-M   'P 1'
#
loop_
_entity.id
_entity.type
_entity.pdbx_description
1 polymer ?
#
loop_
_entity_poly.entity_id
_entity_poly.type
_entity_poly.pdbx_seq_one_letter_code
_entity_poly.pdbx_strand_id
1 'polypeptide(L)' 'GVAPYIAPEIVKEKFYTKAADIYSLGIVMNEIYSGEPPFKGCQYYERLLLDIANGKHLMIDKRMPCMLKNLKLN' A
#
# COMPACT_ATOMS: atom_id res chain seq x y z
N GLY A 1 -2.73 4.28 11.81
CA GLY A 1 -3.98 3.50 11.61
C GLY A 1 -3.75 2.45 10.54
N VAL A 2 -4.70 1.53 10.32
CA VAL A 2 -4.52 0.36 9.43
C VAL A 2 -4.86 0.61 7.94
N ALA A 3 -5.47 1.76 7.60
CA ALA A 3 -5.88 2.07 6.23
C ALA A 3 -4.80 1.88 5.14
N PRO A 4 -3.53 2.28 5.35
CA PRO A 4 -2.47 2.09 4.36
C PRO A 4 -2.26 0.65 3.89
N TYR A 5 -2.67 -0.33 4.69
CA TYR A 5 -2.47 -1.75 4.44
C TYR A 5 -3.68 -2.40 3.73
N ILE A 6 -4.77 -1.65 3.53
CA ILE A 6 -5.97 -2.14 2.88
C ILE A 6 -5.79 -2.02 1.36
N ALA A 7 -5.93 -3.14 0.66
CA ALA A 7 -5.75 -3.18 -0.78
C ALA A 7 -6.91 -2.47 -1.54
N PRO A 8 -6.66 -1.88 -2.72
CA PRO A 8 -7.66 -1.11 -3.47
C PRO A 8 -8.95 -1.87 -3.78
N GLU A 9 -8.86 -3.17 -4.08
CA GLU A 9 -10.00 -4.04 -4.34
C GLU A 9 -10.88 -4.23 -3.10
N ILE A 10 -10.29 -4.23 -1.90
CA ILE A 10 -11.05 -4.30 -0.65
C ILE A 10 -11.80 -2.97 -0.42
N VAL A 11 -11.18 -1.83 -0.74
CA VAL A 11 -11.83 -0.52 -0.61
C VAL A 11 -13.00 -0.37 -1.58
N LYS A 12 -12.81 -0.80 -2.83
CA LYS A 12 -13.82 -0.65 -3.90
C LYS A 12 -14.92 -1.68 -3.85
N GLU A 13 -14.55 -2.96 -3.82
CA GLU A 13 -15.44 -4.09 -4.07
C GLU A 13 -15.78 -4.83 -2.77
N LYS A 14 -15.12 -4.48 -1.66
CA LYS A 14 -15.25 -5.14 -0.35
C LYS A 14 -14.98 -6.65 -0.42
N PHE A 15 -14.22 -7.09 -1.42
CA PHE A 15 -13.87 -8.48 -1.62
C PHE A 15 -12.40 -8.72 -1.24
N TYR A 16 -12.16 -9.76 -0.44
CA TYR A 16 -10.82 -10.15 -0.05
C TYR A 16 -10.23 -11.14 -1.05
N THR A 17 -8.97 -10.95 -1.42
CA THR A 17 -8.25 -11.86 -2.31
C THR A 17 -6.84 -12.12 -1.80
N LYS A 18 -6.18 -13.17 -2.31
CA LYS A 18 -4.75 -13.39 -2.05
C LYS A 18 -3.87 -12.23 -2.54
N ALA A 19 -4.34 -11.43 -3.50
CA ALA A 19 -3.62 -10.24 -3.94
C ALA A 19 -3.59 -9.16 -2.86
N ALA A 20 -4.60 -9.10 -1.99
CA ALA A 20 -4.63 -8.18 -0.86
C ALA A 20 -3.57 -8.50 0.22
N ASP A 21 -3.32 -9.79 0.48
CA ASP A 21 -2.21 -10.22 1.34
C ASP A 21 -0.87 -9.73 0.78
N ILE A 22 -0.67 -9.91 -0.53
CA ILE A 22 0.55 -9.49 -1.26
C ILE A 22 0.71 -7.97 -1.20
N TYR A 23 -0.38 -7.21 -1.39
CA TYR A 23 -0.40 -5.76 -1.27
C TYR A 23 0.08 -5.32 0.11
N SER A 24 -0.59 -5.81 1.17
CA SER A 24 -0.29 -5.43 2.56
C SER A 24 1.16 -5.77 2.95
N LEU A 25 1.67 -6.92 2.51
CA LEU A 25 3.07 -7.30 2.69
C LEU A 25 4.03 -6.33 1.99
N GLY A 26 3.69 -5.86 0.79
CA GLY A 26 4.44 -4.84 0.07
C GLY A 26 4.54 -3.52 0.84
N ILE A 27 3.45 -3.09 1.50
CA ILE A 27 3.45 -1.89 2.36
C ILE A 27 4.38 -2.07 3.55
N VAL A 28 4.30 -3.22 4.23
CA VAL A 28 5.16 -3.54 5.39
C VAL A 28 6.63 -3.57 4.99
N MET A 29 6.96 -4.20 3.86
CA MET A 29 8.34 -4.21 3.36
C MET A 29 8.82 -2.78 3.09
N ASN A 30 8.00 -1.95 2.44
CA ASN A 30 8.37 -0.56 2.18
C ASN A 30 8.58 0.24 3.47
N GLU A 31 7.75 0.05 4.50
CA GLU A 31 7.94 0.67 5.81
C GLU A 31 9.27 0.25 6.45
N ILE A 32 9.61 -1.05 6.42
CA ILE A 32 10.87 -1.57 6.95
C ILE A 32 12.08 -0.97 6.23
N TYR A 33 12.06 -0.92 4.89
CA TYR A 33 13.19 -0.39 4.11
C TYR A 33 13.30 1.13 4.17
N SER A 34 12.18 1.84 4.20
CA SER A 34 12.18 3.30 4.25
C SER A 34 12.50 3.83 5.66
N GLY A 35 12.10 3.09 6.70
CA GLY A 35 12.07 3.56 8.08
C GLY A 35 10.98 4.61 8.33
N GLU A 36 10.03 4.74 7.41
CA GLU A 36 9.02 5.79 7.40
C GLU A 36 7.62 5.16 7.31
N PRO A 37 6.61 5.75 7.99
CA PRO A 37 5.25 5.24 7.93
C PRO A 37 4.68 5.38 6.51
N PRO A 38 3.85 4.43 6.06
CA PRO A 38 3.24 4.50 4.74
C PRO A 38 2.33 5.74 4.63
N PHE A 39 2.36 6.39 3.45
CA PHE A 39 1.61 7.62 3.15
C PHE A 39 1.85 8.79 4.12
N LYS A 40 3.08 8.95 4.62
CA LYS A 40 3.51 10.11 5.41
C LYS A 40 3.02 11.43 4.78
N GLY A 41 2.24 12.21 5.53
CA GLY A 41 1.65 13.48 5.09
C GLY A 41 0.18 13.41 4.64
N CYS A 42 -0.40 12.22 4.48
CA CYS A 42 -1.84 12.08 4.22
C CYS A 42 -2.59 12.08 5.57
N GLN A 43 -3.11 13.24 5.98
CA GLN A 43 -3.75 13.42 7.28
C GLN A 43 -5.21 12.92 7.33
N TYR A 44 -5.87 12.78 6.18
CA TYR A 44 -7.30 12.48 6.12
C TYR A 44 -7.55 11.05 5.63
N TYR A 45 -8.19 10.25 6.48
CA TYR A 45 -8.52 8.85 6.24
C TYR A 45 -9.32 8.63 4.95
N GLU A 46 -10.34 9.45 4.69
CA GLU A 46 -11.17 9.37 3.48
C GLU A 46 -10.37 9.66 2.22
N ARG A 47 -9.50 10.68 2.25
CA ARG A 47 -8.63 11.02 1.13
C ARG A 47 -7.62 9.90 0.86
N LEU A 48 -7.11 9.26 1.90
CA LEU A 48 -6.22 8.11 1.78
C LEU A 48 -6.95 6.92 1.14
N LEU A 49 -8.17 6.60 1.57
CA LEU A 49 -8.96 5.53 0.94
C LEU A 49 -9.30 5.83 -0.52
N LEU A 50 -9.59 7.08 -0.86
CA LEU A 50 -9.80 7.50 -2.25
C LEU A 50 -8.52 7.39 -3.09
N ASP A 51 -7.37 7.80 -2.55
CA ASP A 51 -6.07 7.65 -3.21
C ASP A 51 -5.75 6.17 -3.49
N ILE A 52 -5.96 5.31 -2.49
CA ILE A 52 -5.78 3.85 -2.59
C ILE A 52 -6.75 3.27 -3.63
N ALA A 53 -8.05 3.60 -3.54
CA ALA A 53 -9.04 3.16 -4.51
C ALA A 53 -8.65 3.61 -5.94
N ASN A 54 -8.13 4.82 -6.12
CA ASN A 54 -7.70 5.30 -7.43
C ASN A 54 -6.37 4.72 -7.93
N GLY A 55 -5.77 3.75 -7.22
CA GLY A 55 -4.54 3.08 -7.63
C GLY A 55 -3.31 3.98 -7.50
N LYS A 56 -3.36 4.99 -6.63
CA LYS A 56 -2.20 5.85 -6.38
C LYS A 56 -1.11 5.00 -5.76
N HIS A 57 -0.02 4.85 -6.51
CA HIS A 57 1.09 4.03 -6.08
C HIS A 57 1.79 4.68 -4.88
N LEU A 58 2.07 3.85 -3.88
CA LEU A 58 3.00 4.20 -2.82
C LEU A 58 4.37 4.50 -3.41
N MET A 59 5.04 5.50 -2.86
CA MET A 59 6.45 5.71 -3.17
C MET A 59 7.24 4.52 -2.61
N ILE A 60 7.73 3.69 -3.53
CA ILE A 60 8.65 2.60 -3.21
C ILE A 60 10.02 3.22 -2.94
N ASP A 61 10.58 2.97 -1.76
CA ASP A 61 11.93 3.42 -1.43
C ASP A 61 12.95 2.81 -2.40
N LYS A 62 13.88 3.63 -2.89
CA LYS A 62 14.93 3.21 -3.84
C LYS A 62 15.85 2.13 -3.27
N ARG A 63 15.94 2.04 -1.93
CA ARG A 63 16.70 1.02 -1.20
C ARG A 63 16.02 -0.35 -1.21
N MET A 64 14.74 -0.42 -1.57
CA MET A 64 14.03 -1.70 -1.65
C MET A 64 14.63 -2.55 -2.79
N PRO A 65 15.07 -3.80 -2.51
CA PRO A 65 15.63 -4.69 -3.52
C PRO A 65 14.69 -4.85 -4.71
N CYS A 66 15.23 -4.82 -5.93
CA CYS A 66 14.45 -4.91 -7.17
C CYS A 66 13.56 -6.15 -7.25
N MET A 67 13.94 -7.25 -6.59
CA MET A 67 13.15 -8.49 -6.53
C MET A 67 11.80 -8.31 -5.83
N LEU A 68 11.67 -7.32 -4.93
CA LEU A 68 10.42 -7.02 -4.22
C LEU A 68 9.50 -6.09 -5.01
N LYS A 69 9.96 -5.49 -6.11
CA LYS A 69 9.11 -4.67 -7.01
C LYS A 69 8.00 -5.48 -7.69
N ASN A 70 8.13 -6.82 -7.68
CA ASN A 70 7.15 -7.76 -8.25
C ASN A 70 6.02 -8.11 -7.28
N LEU A 71 6.06 -7.63 -6.03
CA LEU A 71 4.85 -7.52 -5.21
C LEU A 71 4.00 -6.44 -5.88
N LYS A 72 3.27 -6.83 -6.92
CA LYS A 72 2.44 -5.92 -7.70
C LYS A 72 1.44 -5.28 -6.76
N LEU A 73 1.69 -4.02 -6.43
CA LEU A 73 0.70 -3.07 -5.94
C LEU A 73 -0.25 -2.79 -7.12
N ASN A 74 -1.05 -3.77 -7.53
CA ASN A 74 -2.09 -3.56 -8.54
C ASN A 74 -3.21 -2.68 -7.96
#